data_AF-A0A183DLR6-F1
#
_entry.id   AF-A0A183DLR6-F1
#
_cell.length_a   1.000
_cell.length_b   1.000
_cell.length_c   1.000
_cell.angle_alpha   90.00
_cell.angle_beta   90.00
_cell.angle_gamma   90.00
#
_symmetry.space_group_name_H-M   'P 1'
#
loop_
_entity.id
_entity.type
_entity.pdbx_description
1 polymer ?
#
loop_
_entity_poly.entity_id
_entity_poly.type
_entity_poly.pdbx_seq_one_letter_code
_entity_poly.pdbx_strand_id
1 'polypeptide(L)'
;MKLTDFDRNSLIYVPEEFIVPGGRFREYYYWDAYWIVKGLAASGLRSAIKKMIINFVSLIDRYGFIPNGGRVYYLSRSQPPMIIPMAYEYYELTRDAQFIAEI
;
A
#
# COMPACT_ATOMS: atom_id res chain seq x y z
N MET A 1 4.13 -20.83 20.90
CA MET A 1 2.97 -20.38 20.09
C MET A 1 2.77 -21.40 18.98
N LYS A 2 1.69 -22.19 19.03
CA LYS A 2 1.42 -23.21 18.00
C LYS A 2 0.76 -22.51 16.83
N LEU A 3 1.45 -22.49 15.70
CA LEU A 3 0.95 -21.95 14.44
C LEU A 3 -0.08 -22.94 13.87
N THR A 4 -1.30 -22.47 13.64
CA THR A 4 -2.40 -23.20 12.97
C THR A 4 -2.22 -23.08 11.45
N ASP A 5 -2.82 -23.95 10.61
CA ASP A 5 -2.47 -24.02 9.17
C ASP A 5 -2.72 -22.74 8.33
N PHE A 6 -3.40 -21.72 8.85
CA PHE A 6 -3.46 -20.36 8.26
C PHE A 6 -2.13 -19.59 8.37
N ASP A 7 -1.20 -20.04 9.22
CA ASP A 7 0.08 -19.40 9.52
C ASP A 7 1.20 -19.75 8.52
N ARG A 8 0.91 -20.45 7.43
CA ARG A 8 1.90 -20.80 6.40
C ARG A 8 1.94 -19.84 5.22
N ASN A 9 1.39 -18.63 5.34
CA ASN A 9 1.58 -17.59 4.35
C ASN A 9 2.45 -16.47 4.90
N SER A 10 3.46 -16.09 4.12
CA SER A 10 4.27 -14.92 4.43
C SER A 10 3.58 -13.62 4.02
N LEU A 11 2.52 -13.64 3.20
CA LEU A 11 1.80 -12.45 2.72
C LEU A 11 1.07 -11.77 3.88
N ILE A 12 1.32 -10.47 4.05
CA ILE A 12 0.62 -9.63 5.01
C ILE A 12 -0.71 -9.18 4.39
N TYR A 13 -1.80 -9.55 5.06
CA TYR A 13 -3.15 -9.12 4.70
C TYR A 13 -3.31 -7.60 4.73
N VAL A 14 -4.06 -7.05 3.78
CA VAL A 14 -4.48 -5.64 3.71
C VAL A 14 -5.98 -5.59 3.35
N PRO A 15 -6.72 -4.56 3.79
CA PRO A 15 -8.18 -4.55 3.71
C PRO A 15 -8.76 -4.43 2.28
N GLU A 16 -8.03 -3.82 1.34
CA GLU A 16 -8.47 -3.54 -0.02
C GLU A 16 -7.61 -4.27 -1.07
N GLU A 17 -8.03 -4.28 -2.33
CA GLU A 17 -7.22 -4.78 -3.44
C GLU A 17 -5.93 -3.95 -3.62
N PHE A 18 -4.84 -4.63 -3.98
CA PHE A 18 -3.54 -4.01 -4.24
C PHE A 18 -2.99 -4.43 -5.61
N ILE A 19 -2.11 -3.60 -6.15
CA ILE A 19 -1.41 -3.84 -7.41
C ILE A 19 0.05 -4.19 -7.11
N VAL A 20 0.58 -5.16 -7.83
CA VAL A 20 1.97 -5.61 -7.71
C VAL A 20 2.80 -5.11 -8.90
N PRO A 21 4.13 -5.00 -8.77
CA PRO A 21 5.00 -4.61 -9.90
C PRO A 21 4.90 -5.54 -11.12
N GLY A 22 4.53 -6.80 -10.92
CA GLY A 22 4.31 -7.79 -11.97
C GLY A 22 5.44 -8.83 -12.10
N GLY A 23 5.31 -9.71 -13.10
CA GLY A 23 6.25 -10.81 -13.34
C GLY A 23 6.24 -11.82 -12.18
N ARG A 24 7.39 -12.00 -11.53
CA ARG A 24 7.54 -12.96 -10.42
C ARG A 24 7.07 -12.43 -9.06
N PHE A 25 6.83 -11.13 -8.94
CA PHE A 25 6.45 -10.51 -7.67
C PHE A 25 4.97 -10.77 -7.38
N ARG A 26 4.68 -11.30 -6.19
CA ARG A 26 3.32 -11.68 -5.76
C ARG A 26 2.85 -10.90 -4.53
N GLU A 27 3.54 -9.82 -4.21
CA GLU A 27 3.25 -8.92 -3.10
C GLU A 27 3.39 -7.46 -3.57
N TYR A 28 2.72 -6.55 -2.89
CA TYR A 28 2.92 -5.13 -3.06
C TYR A 28 4.29 -4.72 -2.53
N TYR A 29 4.90 -3.71 -3.16
CA TYR A 29 6.15 -3.08 -2.75
C TYR A 29 5.93 -1.58 -2.58
N TYR A 30 6.51 -1.01 -1.52
CA TYR A 30 6.13 0.32 -1.06
C TYR A 30 6.52 1.44 -2.02
N TRP A 31 7.79 1.54 -2.42
CA TRP A 31 8.21 2.62 -3.33
C TRP A 31 7.73 2.39 -4.78
N ASP A 32 7.62 1.14 -5.25
CA ASP A 32 7.11 0.78 -6.57
C ASP A 32 5.64 1.23 -6.72
N ALA A 33 4.87 1.11 -5.64
CA ALA A 33 3.49 1.55 -5.58
C ALA A 33 3.30 3.03 -5.92
N TYR A 34 4.29 3.89 -5.70
CA TYR A 34 4.16 5.30 -6.04
C TYR A 34 4.12 5.50 -7.56
N TRP A 35 5.01 4.82 -8.27
CA TRP A 35 5.04 4.86 -9.74
C TRP A 35 3.79 4.24 -10.35
N ILE A 36 3.25 3.19 -9.71
CA ILE A 36 1.94 2.65 -10.06
C ILE A 36 0.85 3.71 -9.86
N VAL A 37 0.81 4.39 -8.70
CA VAL A 37 -0.14 5.47 -8.41
C VAL A 37 -0.05 6.60 -9.46
N LYS A 38 1.15 6.99 -9.88
CA LYS A 38 1.32 7.98 -10.97
C LYS A 38 0.66 7.52 -12.28
N GLY A 39 0.85 6.25 -12.66
CA GLY A 39 0.21 5.67 -13.84
C GLY A 39 -1.31 5.57 -13.72
N LEU A 40 -1.81 5.18 -12.54
CA LEU A 40 -3.25 5.18 -12.24
C LEU A 40 -3.84 6.58 -12.30
N ALA A 41 -3.12 7.58 -11.79
CA ALA A 41 -3.56 8.99 -11.81
C ALA A 41 -3.66 9.51 -13.24
N ALA A 42 -2.64 9.25 -14.07
CA ALA A 42 -2.66 9.57 -15.50
C ALA A 42 -3.81 8.85 -16.24
N SER A 43 -4.23 7.69 -15.74
CA SER A 43 -5.35 6.90 -16.30
C SER A 43 -6.71 7.22 -15.69
N GLY A 44 -6.80 8.18 -14.75
CA GLY A 44 -8.04 8.53 -14.07
C GLY A 44 -8.60 7.48 -13.10
N LEU A 45 -7.81 6.47 -12.73
CA LEU A 45 -8.23 5.33 -11.89
C LEU A 45 -8.20 5.67 -10.39
N ARG A 46 -8.98 6.69 -10.00
CA ARG A 46 -9.04 7.27 -8.64
C ARG A 46 -9.31 6.24 -7.55
N SER A 47 -10.27 5.33 -7.79
CA SER A 47 -10.64 4.31 -6.80
C SER A 47 -9.50 3.36 -6.46
N ALA A 48 -8.66 3.00 -7.44
CA ALA A 48 -7.53 2.11 -7.22
C ALA A 48 -6.45 2.80 -6.37
N ILE A 49 -6.21 4.09 -6.61
CA ILE A 49 -5.28 4.90 -5.79
C ILE A 49 -5.77 4.96 -4.34
N LYS A 50 -7.05 5.26 -4.12
CA LYS A 50 -7.65 5.32 -2.77
C LYS A 50 -7.43 4.01 -2.01
N LYS A 51 -7.73 2.88 -2.66
CA LYS A 51 -7.54 1.52 -2.10
C LYS A 51 -6.08 1.23 -1.74
N MET A 52 -5.14 1.60 -2.60
CA MET A 52 -3.71 1.46 -2.30
C MET A 52 -3.28 2.29 -1.09
N ILE A 53 -3.78 3.54 -0.96
CA ILE A 53 -3.49 4.40 0.20
C ILE A 53 -4.06 3.78 1.49
N ILE A 54 -5.33 3.35 1.48
CA ILE A 54 -5.97 2.68 2.63
C ILE A 54 -5.16 1.46 3.08
N ASN A 55 -4.69 0.65 2.14
CA ASN A 55 -3.85 -0.50 2.43
C ASN A 55 -2.56 -0.11 3.15
N PHE A 56 -1.87 0.92 2.68
CA PHE A 56 -0.63 1.39 3.30
C PHE A 56 -0.85 2.03 4.68
N VAL A 57 -1.91 2.83 4.85
CA VAL A 57 -2.29 3.40 6.15
C VAL A 57 -2.56 2.28 7.15
N SER A 58 -3.29 1.22 6.75
CA SER A 58 -3.54 0.06 7.61
C SER A 58 -2.25 -0.65 8.08
N LEU A 59 -1.15 -0.54 7.33
CA LEU A 59 0.14 -1.10 7.72
C LEU A 59 0.84 -0.20 8.73
N ILE A 60 0.72 1.12 8.59
CA ILE A 60 1.19 2.09 9.58
C ILE A 60 0.47 1.86 10.90
N ASP A 61 -0.86 1.71 10.90
CA ASP A 61 -1.65 1.48 12.11
C ASP A 61 -1.25 0.19 12.84
N ARG A 62 -0.97 -0.88 12.09
CA ARG A 62 -0.65 -2.20 12.65
C ARG A 62 0.82 -2.38 13.06
N TYR A 63 1.75 -1.79 12.31
CA TYR A 63 3.18 -2.06 12.45
C TYR A 63 4.02 -0.81 12.76
N GLY A 64 3.43 0.39 12.73
CA GLY A 64 4.11 1.67 12.94
C GLY A 64 4.86 2.20 11.72
N PHE A 65 4.91 1.44 10.62
CA PHE A 65 5.57 1.83 9.37
C PHE A 65 5.08 0.93 8.21
N ILE A 66 5.39 1.33 6.97
CA ILE A 66 5.11 0.52 5.78
C ILE A 66 6.34 -0.36 5.49
N PRO A 67 6.24 -1.70 5.50
CA PRO A 67 7.36 -2.57 5.18
C PRO A 67 7.75 -2.45 3.70
N ASN A 68 8.98 -2.87 3.36
CA ASN A 68 9.48 -2.89 1.98
C ASN A 68 8.48 -3.53 0.99
N GLY A 69 7.84 -4.61 1.41
CA GLY A 69 6.69 -5.18 0.72
C GLY A 69 5.79 -5.97 1.66
N GLY A 70 4.72 -6.53 1.13
CA GLY A 70 3.68 -7.22 1.89
C GLY A 70 4.06 -8.59 2.45
N ARG A 71 5.25 -8.76 3.02
CA ARG A 71 5.71 -10.06 3.54
C ARG A 71 6.19 -9.94 4.98
N VAL A 72 5.88 -10.93 5.82
CA VAL A 72 6.25 -10.93 7.25
C VAL A 72 7.76 -10.79 7.48
N TYR A 73 8.59 -11.32 6.59
CA TYR A 73 10.05 -11.18 6.64
C TYR A 73 10.57 -9.79 6.21
N TYR A 74 9.69 -8.88 5.81
CA TYR A 74 9.99 -7.46 5.58
C TYR A 74 9.61 -6.57 6.76
N LEU A 75 9.06 -7.10 7.86
CA LEU A 75 8.70 -6.35 9.07
C LEU A 75 9.91 -5.79 9.86
N SER A 76 11.13 -5.92 9.35
CA SER A 76 12.33 -5.31 9.91
C SER A 76 12.88 -4.16 9.05
N ARG A 77 12.26 -3.83 7.91
CA ARG A 77 12.76 -2.79 7.00
C ARG A 77 11.65 -2.12 6.18
N SER A 78 11.85 -0.85 5.85
CA SER A 78 10.98 -0.10 4.95
C SER A 78 11.67 0.13 3.58
N GLN A 79 11.13 1.10 2.83
CA GLN A 79 11.60 1.67 1.57
C GLN A 79 11.42 3.19 1.63
N PRO A 80 11.89 3.96 0.63
CA PRO A 80 11.67 5.40 0.58
C PRO A 80 10.21 5.78 0.88
N PRO A 81 9.95 6.74 1.77
CA PRO A 81 8.61 7.04 2.26
C PRO A 81 7.80 7.81 1.22
N MET A 82 6.95 7.09 0.48
CA MET A 82 6.16 7.65 -0.63
C MET A 82 4.67 7.84 -0.30
N ILE A 83 4.23 7.63 0.95
CA ILE A 83 2.80 7.69 1.31
C ILE A 83 2.22 9.10 1.16
N ILE A 84 2.93 10.14 1.62
CA ILE A 84 2.49 11.54 1.47
C ILE A 84 2.44 11.95 -0.01
N PRO A 85 3.46 11.66 -0.85
CA PRO A 85 3.34 11.83 -2.29
C PRO A 85 2.13 11.12 -2.92
N MET A 86 1.84 9.87 -2.54
CA MET A 86 0.64 9.17 -3.06
C MET A 86 -0.66 9.87 -2.65
N ALA A 87 -0.77 10.29 -1.39
CA ALA A 87 -1.93 11.03 -0.89
C ALA A 87 -2.10 12.37 -1.61
N TYR A 88 -1.00 13.07 -1.87
CA TYR A 88 -0.99 14.31 -2.66
C TYR A 88 -1.48 14.10 -4.09
N GLU A 89 -1.00 13.06 -4.79
CA GLU A 89 -1.48 12.72 -6.14
C GLU A 89 -2.99 12.43 -6.16
N TYR A 90 -3.49 11.72 -5.14
CA TYR A 90 -4.93 11.48 -4.99
C TYR A 90 -5.71 12.79 -4.77
N TYR A 91 -5.21 13.64 -3.87
CA TYR A 91 -5.84 14.92 -3.56
C TYR A 91 -5.86 15.85 -4.78
N GLU A 92 -4.77 15.97 -5.53
CA GLU A 92 -4.73 16.82 -6.72
C GLU A 92 -5.74 16.38 -7.77
N LEU A 93 -5.95 15.06 -7.91
CA LEU A 93 -6.87 14.48 -8.88
C LEU A 93 -8.35 14.60 -8.45
N THR A 94 -8.64 14.53 -7.15
CA THR A 94 -10.02 14.38 -6.62
C THR A 94 -10.54 15.57 -5.85
N ARG A 95 -9.64 16.35 -5.23
CA ARG A 95 -9.93 17.37 -4.21
C ARG A 95 -10.73 16.83 -3.02
N ASP A 96 -10.67 15.52 -2.77
CA ASP A 96 -11.32 14.84 -1.64
C ASP A 96 -10.55 15.11 -0.34
N ALA A 97 -10.70 16.33 0.20
CA ALA A 97 -10.05 16.75 1.45
C ALA A 97 -10.56 15.96 2.66
N GLN A 98 -11.80 15.46 2.61
CA GLN A 98 -12.36 14.66 3.68
C GLN A 98 -11.56 13.37 3.86
N PHE A 99 -11.33 12.63 2.76
CA PHE A 99 -10.51 11.42 2.83
C PHE A 99 -9.09 11.69 3.33
N ILE A 100 -8.46 12.77 2.88
CA ILE A 100 -7.10 13.13 3.32
C ILE A 100 -7.04 13.44 4.82
N ALA A 101 -8.11 13.99 5.40
CA ALA A 101 -8.19 14.29 6.83
C ALA A 101 -8.47 13.04 7.69
N GLU A 102 -8.96 11.95 7.10
CA GLU A 102 -9.29 10.70 7.79
C GLU A 102 -8.11 9.72 7.89
N ILE A 103 -7.08 9.90 7.05
CA ILE A 103 -5.91 9.01 6.94
C ILE A 103 -4.66 9.50 7.65
#